data_AF-A0A2N5H4F8-F1
#
_entry.id   AF-A0A2N5H4F8-F1
#
_cell.length_a   1.000
_cell.length_b   1.000
_cell.length_c   1.000
_cell.angle_alpha   90.00
_cell.angle_beta   90.00
_cell.angle_gamma   90.00
#
_symmetry.space_group_name_H-M   'P 1'
#
loop_
_entity.id
_entity.type
_entity.pdbx_description
1 polymer ?
#
loop_
_entity_poly.entity_id
_entity_poly.type
_entity_poly.pdbx_seq_one_letter_code
_entity_poly.pdbx_strand_id
1 'polypeptide(L)'
;MLLIAKHRTLPVSILKREALLRRLPANHPKYSVVEGDLYKRKAGFRGEEEVDYYLRQLPGKNHMIYQDIRLPNGSDHFQLDTLLVCRNFMLVIEVKNISGTLYFDQSFNQLIRTQNGKEESFPDPILQAKLQRWKLSEWLQYNKFESIPIEYLIVMGKSPGIVKISPGSEKIFQKVCPASNILFKIKELERYYSKENISLQVLKKLNKLLLKSHCPHDMDILRHHSVADKDIITGVQCPSCSVFSMERRYGKWYCQKCNTKSKDAHIQSLNDYFLLFHPSITNQQFRDFHHITSIHTACKLLAKLNLPHTGINKGRVYHQPPF
;
A
#
# COMPACT_ATOMS: atom_id res chain seq x y z
N MET A 1 2.73 22.86 -13.29
CA MET A 1 1.71 21.92 -13.79
C MET A 1 1.94 20.62 -13.03
N LEU A 2 0.88 20.03 -12.45
CA LEU A 2 0.88 19.22 -11.21
C LEU A 2 2.07 18.27 -10.95
N LEU A 3 2.50 18.30 -9.68
CA LEU A 3 3.70 17.76 -9.04
C LEU A 3 3.61 16.27 -8.65
N ILE A 4 2.42 15.69 -8.61
CA ILE A 4 2.17 14.26 -8.34
C ILE A 4 1.03 13.83 -9.25
N ALA A 5 1.29 12.88 -10.15
CA ALA A 5 0.31 12.35 -11.10
C ALA A 5 -0.52 11.21 -10.49
N LYS A 6 0.07 10.44 -9.57
CA LYS A 6 -0.62 9.44 -8.75
C LYS A 6 -0.21 9.61 -7.30
N HIS A 7 -1.18 9.89 -6.43
CA HIS A 7 -0.96 9.99 -5.01
C HIS A 7 -0.88 8.62 -4.34
N ARG A 8 -0.02 8.52 -3.33
CA ARG A 8 0.01 7.40 -2.40
C ARG A 8 -1.28 7.42 -1.58
N THR A 9 -1.91 6.27 -1.48
CA THR A 9 -3.04 6.02 -0.57
C THR A 9 -2.64 4.94 0.41
N LEU A 10 -3.35 4.84 1.53
CA LEU A 10 -3.11 3.77 2.48
C LEU A 10 -3.33 2.41 1.77
N PRO A 11 -2.32 1.52 1.70
CA PRO A 11 -2.46 0.28 0.96
C PRO A 11 -3.61 -0.57 1.50
N VAL A 12 -4.41 -1.14 0.59
CA VAL A 12 -5.51 -2.06 0.95
C VAL A 12 -4.98 -3.22 1.80
N SER A 13 -3.74 -3.67 1.56
CA SER A 13 -3.08 -4.70 2.35
C SER A 13 -2.90 -4.33 3.83
N ILE A 14 -2.71 -3.04 4.17
CA ILE A 14 -2.69 -2.54 5.55
C ILE A 14 -4.10 -2.54 6.12
N LEU A 15 -5.07 -1.99 5.40
CA LEU A 15 -6.48 -1.95 5.81
C LEU A 15 -7.02 -3.35 6.13
N LYS A 16 -6.72 -4.34 5.28
CA LYS A 16 -7.11 -5.74 5.46
C LYS A 16 -6.52 -6.36 6.74
N ARG A 17 -5.25 -6.07 7.05
CA ARG A 17 -4.60 -6.53 8.29
C ARG A 17 -5.17 -5.87 9.53
N GLU A 18 -5.49 -4.58 9.46
CA GLU A 18 -6.17 -3.88 10.55
C GLU A 18 -7.57 -4.45 10.79
N ALA A 19 -8.34 -4.72 9.73
CA ALA A 19 -9.64 -5.39 9.83
C ALA A 19 -9.51 -6.79 10.43
N LEU A 20 -8.49 -7.55 10.03
CA LEU A 20 -8.22 -8.87 10.55
C LEU A 20 -7.91 -8.81 12.05
N LEU A 21 -7.00 -7.95 12.50
CA LEU A 21 -6.68 -7.82 13.93
C LEU A 21 -7.85 -7.32 14.77
N ARG A 22 -8.72 -6.47 14.23
CA ARG A 22 -9.96 -6.08 14.93
C ARG A 22 -10.86 -7.27 15.21
N ARG A 23 -10.90 -8.26 14.31
CA ARG A 23 -11.87 -9.37 14.33
C ARG A 23 -11.27 -10.72 14.68
N LEU A 24 -9.97 -10.81 14.89
CA LEU A 24 -9.31 -12.04 15.31
C LEU A 24 -9.24 -12.07 16.85
N PRO A 25 -9.61 -13.18 17.51
CA PRO A 25 -9.45 -13.32 18.95
C PRO A 25 -8.00 -13.07 19.37
N ALA A 26 -7.78 -12.35 20.48
CA ALA A 26 -6.43 -12.00 20.94
C ALA A 26 -5.58 -13.22 21.31
N ASN A 27 -6.21 -14.34 21.69
CA ASN A 27 -5.56 -15.62 21.98
C ASN A 27 -5.37 -16.51 20.73
N HIS A 28 -5.75 -16.04 19.54
CA HIS A 28 -5.62 -16.82 18.31
C HIS A 28 -4.13 -17.02 17.97
N PRO A 29 -3.68 -18.23 17.57
CA PRO A 29 -2.27 -18.53 17.31
C PRO A 29 -1.61 -17.63 16.24
N LYS A 30 -2.42 -17.07 15.32
CA LYS A 30 -1.94 -16.17 14.25
C LYS A 30 -1.94 -14.69 14.63
N TYR A 31 -2.46 -14.29 15.79
CA TYR A 31 -2.63 -12.88 16.14
C TYR A 31 -1.32 -12.11 16.11
N SER A 32 -0.29 -12.60 16.82
CA SER A 32 1.03 -11.96 16.88
C SER A 32 1.73 -11.92 15.52
N VAL A 33 1.50 -12.91 14.65
CA VAL A 33 2.05 -12.95 13.30
C VAL A 33 1.43 -11.86 12.43
N VAL A 34 0.10 -11.71 12.46
CA VAL A 34 -0.62 -10.65 11.72
C VAL A 34 -0.22 -9.28 12.25
N GLU A 35 -0.09 -9.13 13.58
CA GLU A 35 0.32 -7.88 14.22
C GLU A 35 1.74 -7.47 13.82
N GLY A 36 2.69 -8.42 13.86
CA GLY A 36 4.06 -8.18 13.42
C GLY A 36 4.16 -7.78 11.95
N ASP A 37 3.39 -8.43 11.07
CA ASP A 37 3.35 -8.08 9.65
C ASP A 37 2.69 -6.71 9.42
N LEU A 38 1.59 -6.39 10.12
CA LEU A 38 0.98 -5.05 10.07
C LEU A 38 1.98 -3.96 10.50
N TYR A 39 2.72 -4.19 11.58
CA TYR A 39 3.75 -3.26 12.05
C TYR A 39 4.82 -3.02 10.97
N LYS A 40 5.34 -4.08 10.35
CA LYS A 40 6.32 -4.00 9.25
C LYS A 40 5.77 -3.20 8.07
N ARG A 41 4.52 -3.46 7.64
CA ARG A 41 3.88 -2.75 6.52
C ARG A 41 3.64 -1.28 6.82
N LYS A 42 3.18 -0.93 8.03
CA LYS A 42 3.03 0.47 8.47
C LYS A 42 4.38 1.20 8.52
N ALA A 43 5.44 0.53 8.97
CA ALA A 43 6.77 1.11 8.98
C ALA A 43 7.26 1.40 7.54
N GLY A 44 7.06 0.45 6.61
CA GLY A 44 7.33 0.66 5.19
C GLY A 44 6.59 1.88 4.64
N PHE A 45 5.27 1.92 4.81
CA PHE A 45 4.41 3.02 4.35
C PHE A 45 4.87 4.39 4.85
N ARG A 46 5.20 4.51 6.15
CA ARG A 46 5.72 5.77 6.73
C ARG A 46 7.04 6.21 6.10
N GLY A 47 7.90 5.25 5.72
CA GLY A 47 9.14 5.56 5.01
C GLY A 47 8.88 6.15 3.64
N GLU A 48 7.88 5.62 2.94
CA GLU A 48 7.47 6.14 1.64
C GLU A 48 6.83 7.54 1.76
N GLU A 49 5.98 7.77 2.78
CA GLU A 49 5.39 9.09 3.06
C GLU A 49 6.47 10.14 3.35
N GLU A 50 7.56 9.76 4.00
CA GLU A 50 8.70 10.65 4.23
C GLU A 50 9.40 11.03 2.91
N VAL A 51 9.61 10.08 2.01
CA VAL A 51 10.14 10.36 0.68
C VAL A 51 9.20 11.29 -0.09
N ASP A 52 7.89 11.05 0.01
CA ASP A 52 6.87 11.90 -0.58
C ASP A 52 6.91 13.34 -0.04
N TYR A 53 7.23 13.53 1.25
CA TYR A 53 7.45 14.85 1.84
C TYR A 53 8.60 15.62 1.16
N TYR A 54 9.75 14.98 0.93
CA TYR A 54 10.88 15.63 0.26
C TYR A 54 10.58 15.90 -1.22
N LEU A 55 9.98 14.93 -1.92
CA LEU A 55 9.67 15.07 -3.34
C LEU A 55 8.69 16.21 -3.66
N ARG A 56 7.79 16.55 -2.72
CA ARG A 56 6.91 17.74 -2.83
C ARG A 56 7.67 19.08 -2.89
N GLN A 57 8.97 19.10 -2.60
CA GLN A 57 9.79 20.31 -2.67
C GLN A 57 10.45 20.50 -4.04
N LEU A 58 10.29 19.56 -4.97
CA LEU A 58 10.78 19.71 -6.34
C LEU A 58 10.03 20.84 -7.09
N PRO A 59 10.72 21.60 -7.96
CA PRO A 59 10.09 22.67 -8.72
C PRO A 59 9.04 22.11 -9.72
N GLY A 60 7.77 22.53 -9.55
CA GLY A 60 6.59 21.92 -10.19
C GLY A 60 6.38 22.15 -11.69
N LYS A 61 7.43 22.13 -12.51
CA LYS A 61 7.31 22.25 -13.99
C LYS A 61 7.98 21.12 -14.78
N ASN A 62 8.87 20.33 -14.18
CA ASN A 62 9.70 19.38 -14.92
C ASN A 62 9.53 17.91 -14.53
N HIS A 63 8.71 17.62 -13.52
CA HIS A 63 8.59 16.28 -12.93
C HIS A 63 7.14 15.82 -12.87
N MET A 64 6.93 14.55 -13.17
CA MET A 64 5.71 13.80 -12.88
C MET A 64 6.04 12.67 -11.93
N ILE A 65 5.36 12.62 -10.80
CA ILE A 65 5.64 11.65 -9.74
C ILE A 65 4.45 10.70 -9.62
N TYR A 66 4.73 9.39 -9.67
CA TYR A 66 3.76 8.33 -9.49
C TYR A 66 4.14 7.55 -8.24
N GLN A 67 3.35 7.71 -7.20
CA GLN A 67 3.58 7.03 -5.93
C GLN A 67 2.80 5.71 -5.94
N ASP A 68 3.46 4.63 -5.56
CA ASP A 68 2.89 3.30 -5.44
C ASP A 68 2.22 2.80 -6.73
N ILE A 69 2.94 2.89 -7.86
CA ILE A 69 2.40 2.46 -9.14
C ILE A 69 2.73 0.99 -9.39
N ARG A 70 1.67 0.19 -9.53
CA ARG A 70 1.74 -1.22 -9.91
C ARG A 70 1.28 -1.42 -11.35
N LEU A 71 2.15 -1.98 -12.19
CA LEU A 71 1.97 -2.15 -13.63
C LEU A 71 1.99 -3.64 -14.02
N PRO A 72 1.28 -4.06 -15.07
CA PRO A 72 1.33 -5.43 -15.57
C PRO A 72 2.66 -5.73 -16.26
N ASN A 73 3.16 -6.97 -16.17
CA ASN A 73 4.24 -7.49 -16.99
C ASN A 73 3.93 -8.95 -17.37
N GLY A 74 3.33 -9.15 -18.54
CA GLY A 74 2.79 -10.46 -18.95
C GLY A 74 1.64 -10.90 -18.04
N SER A 75 1.76 -12.09 -17.46
CA SER A 75 0.81 -12.64 -16.47
C SER A 75 1.06 -12.13 -15.04
N ASP A 76 2.20 -11.50 -14.79
CA ASP A 76 2.58 -10.97 -13.48
C ASP A 76 2.49 -9.44 -13.47
N HIS A 77 2.87 -8.83 -12.35
CA HIS A 77 2.92 -7.38 -12.17
C HIS A 77 4.19 -6.98 -11.44
N PHE A 78 4.55 -5.71 -11.52
CA PHE A 78 5.59 -5.11 -10.71
C PHE A 78 5.13 -3.80 -10.13
N GLN A 79 5.65 -3.49 -8.95
CA GLN A 79 5.30 -2.30 -8.19
C GLN A 79 6.55 -1.46 -8.02
N LEU A 80 6.38 -0.16 -8.21
CA LEU A 80 7.40 0.86 -7.99
C LEU A 80 6.95 1.71 -6.83
N ASP A 81 7.74 1.77 -5.75
CA ASP A 81 7.40 2.56 -4.57
C ASP A 81 7.20 4.01 -4.98
N THR A 82 8.15 4.60 -5.71
CA THR A 82 7.96 5.89 -6.39
C THR A 82 8.63 5.88 -7.76
N LEU A 83 7.90 6.30 -8.78
CA LEU A 83 8.43 6.59 -10.10
C LEU A 83 8.43 8.10 -10.36
N LEU A 84 9.59 8.66 -10.59
CA LEU A 84 9.74 10.04 -11.07
C LEU A 84 10.02 10.03 -12.57
N VAL A 85 9.30 10.86 -13.32
CA VAL A 85 9.47 11.03 -14.76
C VAL A 85 9.75 12.50 -15.04
N CYS A 86 10.87 12.79 -15.70
CA CYS A 86 11.16 14.12 -16.22
C CYS A 86 11.37 14.04 -17.75
N ARG A 87 11.68 15.17 -18.40
CA ARG A 87 11.89 15.19 -19.86
C ARG A 87 13.17 14.47 -20.30
N ASN A 88 14.07 14.20 -19.37
CA ASN A 88 15.42 13.74 -19.67
C ASN A 88 15.62 12.26 -19.33
N PHE A 89 14.99 11.78 -18.25
CA PHE A 89 15.09 10.41 -17.76
C PHE A 89 13.87 10.02 -16.90
N MET A 90 13.78 8.73 -16.58
CA MET A 90 12.90 8.17 -15.55
C MET A 90 13.75 7.67 -14.38
N LEU A 91 13.23 7.79 -13.17
CA LEU A 91 13.90 7.37 -11.94
C LEU A 91 12.97 6.52 -11.10
N VAL A 92 13.37 5.26 -10.91
CA VAL A 92 12.77 4.34 -9.96
C VAL A 92 13.37 4.61 -8.58
N ILE A 93 12.54 4.96 -7.62
CA ILE A 93 12.95 5.18 -6.23
C ILE A 93 12.40 4.02 -5.41
N GLU A 94 13.30 3.17 -4.90
CA GLU A 94 12.98 2.08 -3.97
C GLU A 94 13.22 2.59 -2.54
N VAL A 95 12.24 2.46 -1.65
CA VAL A 95 12.30 3.03 -0.31
C VAL A 95 12.48 1.93 0.73
N LYS A 96 13.52 2.04 1.55
CA LYS A 96 13.75 1.16 2.69
C LYS A 96 13.68 1.92 3.99
N ASN A 97 12.77 1.51 4.87
CA ASN A 97 12.66 2.06 6.22
C ASN A 97 12.97 0.98 7.25
N ILE A 98 14.26 0.78 7.52
CA ILE A 98 14.77 -0.28 8.38
C ILE A 98 15.73 0.34 9.40
N SER A 99 15.46 0.12 10.69
CA SER A 99 16.32 0.56 11.80
C SER A 99 17.44 -0.42 12.10
N GLY A 100 18.50 0.07 12.75
CA GLY A 100 19.69 -0.74 13.08
C GLY A 100 20.81 -0.60 12.05
N THR A 101 21.94 -1.25 12.32
CA THR A 101 23.10 -1.22 11.41
C THR A 101 22.79 -2.09 10.21
N LEU A 102 22.95 -1.54 9.01
CA LEU A 102 22.64 -2.20 7.75
C LEU A 102 23.93 -2.47 6.99
N TYR A 103 24.17 -3.73 6.65
CA TYR A 103 25.31 -4.16 5.85
C TYR A 103 24.81 -4.70 4.51
N PHE A 104 25.18 -4.01 3.44
CA PHE A 104 24.92 -4.43 2.08
C PHE A 104 25.98 -5.45 1.67
N ASP A 105 25.59 -6.72 1.71
CA ASP A 105 26.43 -7.85 1.36
C ASP A 105 26.26 -8.18 -0.11
N GLN A 106 27.11 -7.59 -0.95
CA GLN A 106 27.05 -7.79 -2.40
C GLN A 106 27.65 -9.11 -2.85
N SER A 107 28.37 -9.82 -1.99
CA SER A 107 28.85 -11.17 -2.30
C SER A 107 27.70 -12.16 -2.37
N PHE A 108 26.67 -11.98 -1.52
CA PHE A 108 25.49 -12.84 -1.48
C PHE A 108 24.20 -12.16 -1.96
N ASN A 109 24.26 -10.91 -2.42
CA ASN A 109 23.12 -10.10 -2.82
C ASN A 109 22.02 -10.06 -1.73
N GLN A 110 22.41 -9.68 -0.52
CA GLN A 110 21.50 -9.54 0.63
C GLN A 110 21.78 -8.27 1.44
N LEU A 111 20.80 -7.88 2.24
CA LEU A 111 20.92 -6.80 3.22
C LEU A 111 20.87 -7.39 4.62
N ILE A 112 21.94 -7.27 5.39
CA ILE A 112 22.01 -7.77 6.75
C ILE A 112 21.72 -6.62 7.71
N ARG A 113 20.81 -6.84 8.65
CA ARG A 113 20.49 -5.90 9.72
C ARG A 113 21.01 -6.42 11.06
N THR A 114 21.85 -5.65 11.73
CA THR A 114 22.26 -5.91 13.11
C THR A 114 21.53 -4.96 14.06
N GLN A 115 20.74 -5.50 14.99
CA GLN A 115 20.01 -4.75 16.02
C GLN A 115 19.99 -5.55 17.33
N ASN A 116 20.39 -4.93 18.44
CA ASN A 116 20.44 -5.57 19.77
C ASN A 116 21.22 -6.90 19.76
N GLY A 117 22.36 -6.95 19.04
CA GLY A 117 23.19 -8.15 18.91
C GLY A 117 22.60 -9.28 18.05
N LYS A 118 21.43 -9.08 17.44
CA LYS A 118 20.82 -10.04 16.52
C LYS A 118 21.01 -9.60 15.08
N GLU A 119 21.33 -10.56 14.22
CA GLU A 119 21.40 -10.38 12.78
C GLU A 119 20.18 -10.99 12.09
N GLU A 120 19.64 -10.25 11.13
CA GLU A 120 18.53 -10.69 10.29
C GLU A 120 18.86 -10.34 8.83
N SER A 121 18.66 -11.29 7.92
CA SER A 121 18.85 -11.09 6.48
C SER A 121 17.56 -10.62 5.81
N PHE A 122 17.70 -9.68 4.89
CA PHE A 122 16.65 -9.12 4.06
C PHE A 122 17.07 -9.22 2.58
N PRO A 123 16.09 -9.24 1.65
CA PRO A 123 16.37 -9.12 0.23
C PRO A 123 17.17 -7.86 -0.10
N ASP A 124 18.11 -7.96 -1.05
CA ASP A 124 18.92 -6.81 -1.45
C ASP A 124 18.07 -5.73 -2.17
N PRO A 125 17.93 -4.52 -1.59
CA PRO A 125 17.21 -3.42 -2.22
C PRO A 125 17.81 -2.99 -3.57
N ILE A 126 19.12 -3.18 -3.79
CA ILE A 126 19.76 -2.82 -5.06
C ILE A 126 19.30 -3.78 -6.16
N LEU A 127 19.31 -5.08 -5.88
CA LEU A 127 18.80 -6.07 -6.82
C LEU A 127 17.31 -5.85 -7.09
N GLN A 128 16.54 -5.50 -6.07
CA GLN A 128 15.11 -5.18 -6.21
C GLN A 128 14.89 -3.97 -7.14
N ALA A 129 15.63 -2.88 -6.94
CA ALA A 129 15.56 -1.68 -7.77
C ALA A 129 16.05 -1.92 -9.22
N LYS A 130 17.11 -2.72 -9.41
CA LYS A 130 17.57 -3.16 -10.73
C LYS A 130 16.50 -3.96 -11.47
N LEU A 131 15.85 -4.89 -10.78
CA LEU A 131 14.78 -5.71 -11.37
C LEU A 131 13.57 -4.85 -11.75
N GLN A 132 13.16 -3.92 -10.88
CA GLN A 132 12.08 -2.97 -11.17
C GLN A 132 12.39 -2.09 -12.38
N ARG A 133 13.62 -1.56 -12.48
CA ARG A 133 14.09 -0.81 -13.65
C ARG A 133 14.01 -1.66 -14.93
N TRP A 134 14.46 -2.90 -14.87
CA TRP A 134 14.40 -3.82 -16.01
C TRP A 134 12.95 -4.08 -16.45
N LYS A 135 12.05 -4.43 -15.51
CA LYS A 135 10.63 -4.64 -15.79
C LYS A 135 9.95 -3.37 -16.36
N LEU A 136 10.31 -2.19 -15.85
CA LEU A 136 9.82 -0.92 -16.40
C LEU A 136 10.31 -0.69 -17.83
N SER A 137 11.57 -1.02 -18.13
CA SER A 137 12.11 -0.95 -19.49
C SER A 137 11.35 -1.87 -20.46
N GLU A 138 11.10 -3.13 -20.08
CA GLU A 138 10.31 -4.07 -20.89
C GLU A 138 8.89 -3.53 -21.10
N TRP A 139 8.25 -3.03 -20.05
CA TRP A 139 6.91 -2.47 -20.13
C TRP A 139 6.83 -1.25 -21.07
N LEU A 140 7.83 -0.37 -21.04
CA LEU A 140 7.92 0.78 -21.94
C LEU A 140 8.11 0.34 -23.40
N GLN A 141 9.00 -0.61 -23.66
CA GLN A 141 9.23 -1.17 -24.99
C GLN A 141 7.97 -1.81 -25.56
N TYR A 142 7.27 -2.63 -24.77
CA TYR A 142 5.99 -3.23 -25.13
C TYR A 142 4.95 -2.17 -25.54
N ASN A 143 4.95 -1.03 -24.85
CA ASN A 143 4.06 0.09 -25.12
C ASN A 143 4.59 1.11 -26.16
N LYS A 144 5.66 0.75 -26.89
CA LYS A 144 6.27 1.56 -27.96
C LYS A 144 6.85 2.89 -27.47
N PHE A 145 7.39 2.90 -26.25
CA PHE A 145 8.24 3.98 -25.74
C PHE A 145 9.68 3.51 -25.77
N GLU A 146 10.45 4.02 -26.73
CA GLU A 146 11.83 3.60 -26.96
C GLU A 146 12.83 4.64 -26.41
N SER A 147 14.00 4.16 -26.02
CA SER A 147 15.19 4.99 -25.73
C SER A 147 15.03 6.02 -24.61
N ILE A 148 14.16 5.78 -23.62
CA ILE A 148 14.09 6.61 -22.42
C ILE A 148 15.11 6.10 -21.40
N PRO A 149 16.10 6.92 -20.95
CA PRO A 149 17.00 6.52 -19.89
C PRO A 149 16.25 6.23 -18.59
N ILE A 150 16.50 5.08 -17.97
CA ILE A 150 15.90 4.69 -16.69
C ILE A 150 17.00 4.47 -15.66
N GLU A 151 16.94 5.28 -14.62
CA GLU A 151 17.80 5.19 -13.45
C GLU A 151 17.05 4.64 -12.24
N TYR A 152 17.80 4.24 -11.22
CA TYR A 152 17.24 3.82 -9.95
C TYR A 152 18.01 4.43 -8.78
N LEU A 153 17.33 4.58 -7.65
CA LEU A 153 17.87 5.11 -6.40
C LEU A 153 17.23 4.36 -5.23
N ILE A 154 18.05 3.89 -4.30
CA ILE A 154 17.64 3.31 -3.04
C ILE A 154 17.65 4.43 -2.02
N VAL A 155 16.49 4.69 -1.42
CA VAL A 155 16.32 5.75 -0.44
C VAL A 155 16.04 5.14 0.92
N MET A 156 16.90 5.47 1.87
CA MET A 156 16.77 5.05 3.26
C MET A 156 15.93 6.08 4.03
N GLY A 157 14.82 5.65 4.64
CA GLY A 157 13.96 6.48 5.50
C GLY A 157 14.67 6.96 6.78
N LYS A 158 13.98 7.71 7.65
CA LYS A 158 14.50 8.55 8.77
C LYS A 158 15.48 7.89 9.76
N SER A 159 15.49 6.57 9.85
CA SER A 159 16.32 5.86 10.83
C SER A 159 17.11 4.74 10.19
N PRO A 160 17.95 4.99 9.17
CA PRO A 160 18.99 4.01 8.91
C PRO A 160 19.92 4.09 10.14
N GLY A 161 20.29 2.96 10.72
CA GLY A 161 21.48 2.98 11.58
C GLY A 161 22.71 3.24 10.72
N ILE A 162 23.85 2.70 11.14
CA ILE A 162 25.08 2.79 10.34
C ILE A 162 24.88 1.96 9.07
N VAL A 163 25.05 2.56 7.89
CA VAL A 163 25.06 1.84 6.61
C VAL A 163 26.50 1.45 6.26
N LYS A 164 26.74 0.16 6.08
CA LYS A 164 28.00 -0.46 5.71
C LYS A 164 27.82 -1.22 4.40
N ILE A 165 28.91 -1.42 3.66
CA ILE A 165 28.90 -2.19 2.41
C ILE A 165 30.12 -3.10 2.36
N SER A 166 30.01 -4.18 1.58
CA SER A 166 31.15 -5.02 1.21
C SER A 166 32.27 -4.18 0.54
N PRO A 167 33.54 -4.36 0.93
CA PRO A 167 34.67 -3.68 0.29
C PRO A 167 34.69 -3.88 -1.24
N GLY A 168 35.12 -2.86 -2.00
CA GLY A 168 35.19 -2.91 -3.47
C GLY A 168 33.87 -2.64 -4.19
N SER A 169 32.81 -2.31 -3.45
CA SER A 169 31.46 -2.03 -3.99
C SER A 169 31.09 -0.53 -3.90
N GLU A 170 32.07 0.37 -3.80
CA GLU A 170 31.86 1.79 -3.46
C GLU A 170 30.99 2.54 -4.48
N LYS A 171 30.98 2.11 -5.75
CA LYS A 171 30.12 2.69 -6.80
C LYS A 171 28.63 2.58 -6.46
N ILE A 172 28.25 1.57 -5.68
CA ILE A 172 26.86 1.34 -5.27
C ILE A 172 26.37 2.41 -4.30
N PHE A 173 27.24 3.00 -3.47
CA PHE A 173 26.87 4.11 -2.59
C PHE A 173 26.36 5.33 -3.36
N GLN A 174 26.71 5.48 -4.64
CA GLN A 174 26.16 6.56 -5.46
C GLN A 174 24.66 6.39 -5.72
N LYS A 175 24.14 5.16 -5.59
CA LYS A 175 22.74 4.77 -5.77
C LYS A 175 21.99 4.58 -4.45
N VAL A 176 22.63 4.83 -3.30
CA VAL A 176 21.99 4.73 -1.98
C VAL A 176 22.10 6.08 -1.27
N CYS A 177 21.01 6.62 -0.75
CA CYS A 177 21.05 7.86 0.02
C CYS A 177 19.99 7.91 1.12
N PRO A 178 20.18 8.72 2.17
CA PRO A 178 19.10 9.04 3.09
C PRO A 178 18.02 9.87 2.37
N ALA A 179 16.77 9.81 2.86
CA ALA A 179 15.64 10.55 2.31
C ALA A 179 15.90 12.06 2.21
N SER A 180 16.60 12.64 3.18
CA SER A 180 16.99 14.06 3.18
C SER A 180 17.91 14.47 2.02
N ASN A 181 18.61 13.52 1.39
CA ASN A 181 19.53 13.78 0.30
C ASN A 181 18.92 13.56 -1.10
N ILE A 182 17.65 13.14 -1.17
CA ILE A 182 17.01 12.75 -2.44
C ILE A 182 17.00 13.90 -3.47
N LEU A 183 16.75 15.13 -3.03
CA LEU A 183 16.69 16.30 -3.91
C LEU A 183 18.03 16.60 -4.57
N PHE A 184 19.14 16.42 -3.84
CA PHE A 184 20.48 16.60 -4.40
C PHE A 184 20.79 15.51 -5.42
N LYS A 185 20.41 14.25 -5.14
CA LYS A 185 20.57 13.13 -6.08
C LYS A 185 19.79 13.32 -7.37
N ILE A 186 18.57 13.83 -7.29
CA ILE A 186 17.78 14.15 -8.49
C ILE A 186 18.46 15.23 -9.31
N LYS A 187 18.96 16.31 -8.67
CA LYS A 187 19.71 17.37 -9.36
C LYS A 187 21.02 16.88 -10.00
N GLU A 188 21.73 15.96 -9.36
CA GLU A 188 22.91 15.31 -9.96
C GLU A 188 22.55 14.59 -11.26
N LEU A 189 21.45 13.81 -11.25
CA LEU A 189 20.97 13.09 -12.43
C LEU A 189 20.47 14.05 -13.52
N GLU A 190 19.81 15.14 -13.18
CA GLU A 190 19.39 16.18 -14.15
C GLU A 190 20.57 16.82 -14.86
N ARG A 191 21.68 17.07 -14.15
CA ARG A 191 22.91 17.59 -14.77
C ARG A 191 23.56 16.57 -15.68
N TYR A 192 23.54 15.30 -15.28
CA TYR A 192 24.09 14.20 -16.08
C TYR A 192 23.29 13.95 -17.36
N TYR A 193 21.96 13.94 -17.27
CA TYR A 193 21.04 13.81 -18.41
C TYR A 193 20.59 15.17 -18.92
N SER A 194 21.49 15.96 -19.51
CA SER A 194 21.17 17.30 -20.00
C SER A 194 20.27 17.33 -21.25
N LYS A 195 20.26 16.25 -22.04
CA LYS A 195 19.45 16.12 -23.25
C LYS A 195 18.01 15.71 -22.94
N GLU A 196 17.06 16.44 -23.49
CA GLU A 196 15.65 16.04 -23.43
C GLU A 196 15.42 14.82 -24.35
N ASN A 197 14.99 13.72 -23.75
CA ASN A 197 14.68 12.46 -24.45
C ASN A 197 13.16 12.24 -24.61
N ILE A 198 12.34 13.00 -23.86
CA ILE A 198 10.88 12.88 -23.83
C ILE A 198 10.24 14.21 -24.23
N SER A 199 9.55 14.23 -25.37
CA SER A 199 8.75 15.39 -25.78
C SER A 199 7.50 15.55 -24.90
N LEU A 200 6.94 16.76 -24.83
CA LEU A 200 5.72 17.00 -24.04
C LEU A 200 4.52 16.16 -24.51
N GLN A 201 4.44 15.82 -25.79
CA GLN A 201 3.39 14.95 -26.33
C GLN A 201 3.58 13.51 -25.86
N VAL A 202 4.81 12.99 -25.92
CA VAL A 202 5.16 11.65 -25.42
C VAL A 202 4.91 11.57 -23.91
N LEU A 203 5.31 12.59 -23.15
CA LEU A 203 5.08 12.67 -21.71
C LEU A 203 3.58 12.62 -21.35
N LYS A 204 2.74 13.37 -22.06
CA LYS A 204 1.28 13.33 -21.87
C LYS A 204 0.69 11.95 -22.20
N LYS A 205 1.17 11.29 -23.26
CA LYS A 205 0.74 9.93 -23.63
C LYS A 205 1.16 8.91 -22.57
N LEU A 206 2.42 8.98 -22.14
CA LEU A 206 2.98 8.13 -21.09
C LEU A 206 2.19 8.28 -19.78
N ASN A 207 1.88 9.51 -19.39
CA ASN A 207 1.09 9.76 -18.19
C ASN A 207 -0.28 9.08 -18.21
N LYS A 208 -1.04 9.27 -19.31
CA LYS A 208 -2.36 8.64 -19.45
C LYS A 208 -2.24 7.11 -19.39
N LEU A 209 -1.21 6.55 -20.02
CA LEU A 209 -0.99 5.11 -20.04
C LEU A 209 -0.61 4.55 -18.66
N LEU A 210 0.31 5.19 -17.95
CA LEU A 210 0.73 4.80 -16.60
C LEU A 210 -0.49 4.76 -15.66
N LEU A 211 -1.28 5.83 -15.64
CA LEU A 211 -2.48 5.91 -14.80
C LEU A 211 -3.53 4.87 -15.18
N LYS A 212 -3.75 4.65 -16.49
CA LYS A 212 -4.71 3.64 -16.97
C LYS A 212 -4.26 2.21 -16.67
N SER A 213 -2.95 1.96 -16.68
CA SER A 213 -2.38 0.62 -16.49
C SER A 213 -2.14 0.28 -15.02
N HIS A 214 -2.34 1.24 -14.12
CA HIS A 214 -2.21 0.99 -12.70
C HIS A 214 -3.27 -0.01 -12.24
N CYS A 215 -2.81 -1.10 -11.62
CA CYS A 215 -3.66 -2.13 -11.05
C CYS A 215 -3.26 -2.38 -9.58
N PRO A 216 -4.02 -1.86 -8.59
CA PRO A 216 -3.77 -2.11 -7.18
C PRO A 216 -3.67 -3.61 -6.89
N HIS A 217 -2.74 -3.98 -6.01
CA HIS A 217 -2.65 -5.37 -5.57
C HIS A 217 -3.77 -5.66 -4.57
N ASP A 218 -4.59 -6.67 -4.86
CA ASP A 218 -5.55 -7.21 -3.91
C ASP A 218 -5.23 -8.67 -3.58
N MET A 219 -5.23 -8.99 -2.28
CA MET A 219 -4.85 -10.28 -1.74
C MET A 219 -5.94 -10.80 -0.78
N ASP A 220 -6.21 -12.10 -0.83
CA ASP A 220 -6.97 -12.80 0.19
C ASP A 220 -6.15 -12.87 1.49
N ILE A 221 -6.48 -11.98 2.44
CA ILE A 221 -5.72 -11.82 3.67
C ILE A 221 -5.90 -12.99 4.63
N LEU A 222 -7.04 -13.66 4.58
CA LEU A 222 -7.34 -14.81 5.44
C LEU A 222 -6.48 -16.00 5.00
N ARG A 223 -6.45 -16.29 3.69
CA ARG A 223 -5.58 -17.34 3.13
C ARG A 223 -4.10 -17.03 3.36
N HIS A 224 -3.68 -15.78 3.16
CA HIS A 224 -2.29 -15.37 3.36
C HIS A 224 -1.77 -15.68 4.76
N HIS A 225 -2.60 -15.47 5.80
CA HIS A 225 -2.24 -15.77 7.19
C HIS A 225 -2.71 -17.15 7.67
N SER A 226 -3.34 -17.94 6.79
CA SER A 226 -3.94 -19.24 7.11
C SER A 226 -4.93 -19.15 8.28
N VAL A 227 -5.80 -18.15 8.24
CA VAL A 227 -6.91 -17.96 9.19
C VAL A 227 -8.19 -18.47 8.53
N ALA A 228 -8.99 -19.26 9.24
CA ALA A 228 -10.26 -19.73 8.72
C ALA A 228 -11.37 -18.68 8.94
N ASP A 229 -12.32 -18.62 8.02
CA ASP A 229 -13.46 -17.69 8.08
C ASP A 229 -14.23 -17.79 9.41
N LYS A 230 -14.35 -18.99 9.97
CA LYS A 230 -15.01 -19.26 11.25
C LYS A 230 -14.29 -18.67 12.47
N ASP A 231 -13.00 -18.35 12.34
CA ASP A 231 -12.20 -17.76 13.42
C ASP A 231 -12.40 -16.24 13.49
N ILE A 232 -13.09 -15.65 12.49
CA ILE A 232 -13.40 -14.24 12.43
C ILE A 232 -14.63 -13.93 13.28
N ILE A 233 -14.46 -13.02 14.25
CA ILE A 233 -15.54 -12.54 15.11
C ILE A 233 -16.55 -11.76 14.26
N THR A 234 -17.79 -12.21 14.28
CA THR A 234 -18.96 -11.54 13.67
C THR A 234 -19.67 -10.65 14.69
N GLY A 235 -20.60 -9.83 14.20
CA GLY A 235 -21.29 -8.82 14.99
C GLY A 235 -20.64 -7.43 14.88
N VAL A 236 -21.20 -6.49 15.63
CA VAL A 236 -20.81 -5.07 15.58
C VAL A 236 -19.90 -4.71 16.75
N GLN A 237 -18.72 -4.18 16.42
CA GLN A 237 -17.74 -3.74 17.41
C GLN A 237 -18.17 -2.42 18.07
N CYS A 238 -18.04 -2.34 19.39
CA CYS A 238 -18.23 -1.09 20.11
C CYS A 238 -17.08 -0.11 19.82
N PRO A 239 -17.35 1.14 19.40
CA PRO A 239 -16.29 2.11 19.13
C PRO A 239 -15.55 2.61 20.39
N SER A 240 -16.09 2.35 21.59
CA SER A 240 -15.48 2.83 22.85
C SER A 240 -14.68 1.76 23.58
N CYS A 241 -15.18 0.52 23.65
CA CYS A 241 -14.51 -0.57 24.37
C CYS A 241 -13.99 -1.70 23.48
N SER A 242 -14.15 -1.58 22.16
CA SER A 242 -13.68 -2.54 21.15
C SER A 242 -14.25 -3.96 21.25
N VAL A 243 -15.27 -4.19 22.10
CA VAL A 243 -15.95 -5.50 22.22
C VAL A 243 -17.09 -5.61 21.23
N PHE A 244 -17.25 -6.79 20.61
CA PHE A 244 -18.35 -7.15 19.71
C PHE A 244 -19.62 -7.48 20.48
N SER A 245 -20.20 -6.48 21.13
CA SER A 245 -21.40 -6.61 21.99
C SER A 245 -22.45 -5.52 21.69
N MET A 246 -22.40 -4.95 20.49
CA MET A 246 -23.34 -3.91 20.09
C MET A 246 -24.64 -4.53 19.58
N GLU A 247 -25.74 -4.19 20.22
CA GLU A 247 -27.09 -4.59 19.81
C GLU A 247 -27.87 -3.41 19.24
N ARG A 248 -28.69 -3.68 18.22
CA ARG A 248 -29.54 -2.67 17.59
C ARG A 248 -30.85 -2.52 18.37
N ARG A 249 -31.09 -1.38 19.02
CA ARG A 249 -32.34 -1.07 19.74
C ARG A 249 -32.83 0.33 19.35
N TYR A 250 -34.13 0.53 19.12
CA TYR A 250 -34.74 1.86 18.87
C TYR A 250 -33.94 2.81 17.96
N GLY A 251 -33.39 2.30 16.84
CA GLY A 251 -32.65 3.14 15.91
C GLY A 251 -31.21 3.53 16.32
N LYS A 252 -30.66 2.97 17.40
CA LYS A 252 -29.24 3.11 17.80
C LYS A 252 -28.61 1.73 18.12
N TRP A 253 -27.30 1.65 18.03
CA TRP A 253 -26.49 0.52 18.51
C TRP A 253 -26.10 0.78 19.96
N TYR A 254 -26.24 -0.24 20.82
CA TYR A 254 -25.99 -0.17 22.26
C TYR A 254 -25.03 -1.27 22.67
N CYS A 255 -23.91 -0.89 23.29
CA CYS A 255 -22.95 -1.85 23.82
C CYS A 255 -23.47 -2.46 25.13
N GLN A 256 -23.57 -3.78 25.20
CA GLN A 256 -23.96 -4.47 26.45
C GLN A 256 -22.85 -4.44 27.52
N LYS A 257 -21.62 -4.11 27.16
CA LYS A 257 -20.48 -4.05 28.09
C LYS A 257 -20.26 -2.68 28.72
N CYS A 258 -20.21 -1.61 27.91
CA CYS A 258 -19.86 -0.26 28.38
C CYS A 258 -20.96 0.78 28.19
N ASN A 259 -22.17 0.37 27.77
CA ASN A 259 -23.34 1.23 27.56
C ASN A 259 -23.19 2.35 26.51
N THR A 260 -22.09 2.36 25.75
CA THR A 260 -21.89 3.30 24.65
C THR A 260 -22.97 3.14 23.59
N LYS A 261 -23.45 4.29 23.08
CA LYS A 261 -24.47 4.38 22.03
C LYS A 261 -23.83 4.88 20.74
N SER A 262 -24.17 4.26 19.62
CA SER A 262 -23.71 4.69 18.30
C SER A 262 -24.84 4.63 17.28
N LYS A 263 -24.90 5.58 16.33
CA LYS A 263 -25.86 5.50 15.22
C LYS A 263 -25.33 4.61 14.09
N ASP A 264 -24.02 4.44 14.01
CA ASP A 264 -23.25 4.15 12.82
C ASP A 264 -22.13 3.11 13.04
N ALA A 265 -22.04 2.47 14.21
CA ALA A 265 -21.03 1.44 14.52
C ALA A 265 -20.97 0.29 13.48
N HIS A 266 -22.11 -0.02 12.85
CA HIS A 266 -22.17 -0.99 11.75
C HIS A 266 -21.34 -0.60 10.51
N ILE A 267 -21.05 0.68 10.27
CA ILE A 267 -20.28 1.12 9.08
C ILE A 267 -18.87 0.52 9.11
N GLN A 268 -18.17 0.63 10.25
CA GLN A 268 -16.85 0.01 10.40
C GLN A 268 -16.94 -1.51 10.24
N SER A 269 -18.00 -2.12 10.77
CA SER A 269 -18.18 -3.56 10.66
C SER A 269 -18.40 -4.02 9.21
N LEU A 270 -19.17 -3.26 8.44
CA LEU A 270 -19.35 -3.51 7.03
C LEU A 270 -18.06 -3.30 6.23
N ASN A 271 -17.26 -2.28 6.55
CA ASN A 271 -15.97 -2.08 5.91
C ASN A 271 -15.01 -3.24 6.17
N ASP A 272 -14.98 -3.77 7.40
CA ASP A 272 -14.20 -4.97 7.71
C ASP A 272 -14.68 -6.17 6.89
N TYR A 273 -16.00 -6.35 6.72
CA TYR A 273 -16.52 -7.42 5.87
C TYR A 273 -16.00 -7.30 4.44
N PHE A 274 -16.05 -6.10 3.85
CA PHE A 274 -15.56 -5.88 2.49
C PHE A 274 -14.06 -6.17 2.34
N LEU A 275 -13.29 -5.84 3.37
CA LEU A 275 -11.84 -6.08 3.41
C LEU A 275 -11.49 -7.57 3.60
N LEU A 276 -12.28 -8.32 4.37
CA LEU A 276 -11.94 -9.69 4.76
C LEU A 276 -12.52 -10.76 3.86
N PHE A 277 -13.73 -10.55 3.33
CA PHE A 277 -14.47 -11.59 2.60
C PHE A 277 -14.64 -11.25 1.12
N HIS A 278 -15.54 -10.31 0.82
CA HIS A 278 -15.92 -10.00 -0.55
C HIS A 278 -16.18 -8.50 -0.72
N PRO A 279 -15.85 -7.90 -1.87
CA PRO A 279 -16.13 -6.48 -2.16
C PRO A 279 -17.62 -6.19 -2.37
N SER A 280 -18.50 -7.15 -2.06
CA SER A 280 -19.94 -7.03 -2.19
C SER A 280 -20.67 -7.82 -1.11
N ILE A 281 -21.88 -7.39 -0.78
CA ILE A 281 -22.70 -7.97 0.28
C ILE A 281 -24.18 -7.94 -0.11
N THR A 282 -24.87 -9.05 0.17
CA THR A 282 -26.32 -9.14 0.10
C THR A 282 -26.95 -8.73 1.43
N ASN A 283 -28.27 -8.49 1.44
CA ASN A 283 -28.99 -8.25 2.70
C ASN A 283 -28.84 -9.43 3.68
N GLN A 284 -28.88 -10.67 3.17
CA GLN A 284 -28.72 -11.88 3.97
C GLN A 284 -27.35 -11.91 4.66
N GLN A 285 -26.27 -11.77 3.88
CA GLN A 285 -24.91 -11.72 4.42
C GLN A 285 -24.72 -10.57 5.41
N PHE A 286 -25.31 -9.39 5.14
CA PHE A 286 -25.26 -8.27 6.07
C PHE A 286 -25.91 -8.61 7.40
N ARG A 287 -27.08 -9.25 7.38
CA ARG A 287 -27.79 -9.69 8.59
C ARG A 287 -26.98 -10.70 9.38
N ASP A 288 -26.47 -11.72 8.70
CA ASP A 288 -25.71 -12.81 9.33
C ASP A 288 -24.42 -12.28 9.95
N PHE A 289 -23.71 -11.40 9.24
CA PHE A 289 -22.46 -10.82 9.73
C PHE A 289 -22.66 -9.81 10.87
N HIS A 290 -23.77 -9.06 10.90
CA HIS A 290 -24.03 -8.01 11.90
C HIS A 290 -24.99 -8.46 13.02
N HIS A 291 -25.42 -9.72 13.01
CA HIS A 291 -26.41 -10.29 13.94
C HIS A 291 -27.74 -9.52 13.96
N ILE A 292 -28.24 -9.13 12.79
CA ILE A 292 -29.52 -8.44 12.64
C ILE A 292 -30.58 -9.44 12.16
N THR A 293 -31.61 -9.65 12.97
CA THR A 293 -32.70 -10.57 12.60
C THR A 293 -33.65 -9.99 11.54
N SER A 294 -33.96 -8.69 11.62
CA SER A 294 -34.96 -8.04 10.75
C SER A 294 -34.43 -7.66 9.37
N ILE A 295 -35.03 -8.23 8.32
CA ILE A 295 -34.78 -7.86 6.91
C ILE A 295 -35.01 -6.36 6.65
N HIS A 296 -36.10 -5.81 7.18
CA HIS A 296 -36.45 -4.40 6.98
C HIS A 296 -35.44 -3.46 7.65
N THR A 297 -34.92 -3.84 8.81
CA THR A 297 -33.89 -3.06 9.50
C THR A 297 -32.59 -3.04 8.69
N ALA A 298 -32.15 -4.20 8.20
CA ALA A 298 -30.99 -4.29 7.32
C ALA A 298 -31.16 -3.47 6.04
N CYS A 299 -32.34 -3.55 5.38
CA CYS A 299 -32.63 -2.74 4.19
C CYS A 299 -32.52 -1.24 4.47
N LYS A 300 -33.09 -0.77 5.59
CA LYS A 300 -33.03 0.64 5.98
C LYS A 300 -31.61 1.10 6.29
N LEU A 301 -30.78 0.26 6.91
CA LEU A 301 -29.38 0.59 7.18
C LEU A 301 -28.58 0.67 5.88
N LEU A 302 -28.62 -0.37 5.05
CA LEU A 302 -27.91 -0.41 3.77
C LEU A 302 -28.34 0.71 2.82
N ALA A 303 -29.64 1.04 2.75
CA ALA A 303 -30.13 2.14 1.94
C ALA A 303 -29.59 3.51 2.39
N LYS A 304 -29.40 3.73 3.69
CA LYS A 304 -28.84 4.99 4.22
C LYS A 304 -27.36 5.19 3.89
N LEU A 305 -26.63 4.12 3.58
CA LEU A 305 -25.21 4.19 3.26
C LEU A 305 -24.95 4.65 1.82
N ASN A 306 -25.99 4.72 0.97
CA ASN A 306 -25.86 5.11 -0.44
C ASN A 306 -24.77 4.35 -1.20
N LEU A 307 -24.61 3.05 -0.89
CA LEU A 307 -23.59 2.22 -1.53
C LEU A 307 -23.93 1.96 -3.00
N PRO A 308 -22.91 1.85 -3.88
CA PRO A 308 -23.10 1.33 -5.23
C PRO A 308 -23.78 -0.04 -5.14
N HIS A 309 -24.74 -0.31 -6.01
CA HIS A 309 -25.46 -1.58 -5.98
C HIS A 309 -25.87 -2.02 -7.38
N THR A 310 -25.99 -3.33 -7.55
CA THR A 310 -26.54 -3.96 -8.75
C THR A 310 -27.73 -4.82 -8.38
N GLY A 311 -28.58 -5.13 -9.36
CA GLY A 311 -29.79 -5.92 -9.16
C GLY A 311 -30.95 -5.14 -8.52
N ILE A 312 -32.12 -5.77 -8.53
CA ILE A 312 -33.39 -5.16 -8.11
C ILE A 312 -34.03 -6.04 -7.02
N ASN A 313 -34.70 -5.42 -6.05
CA ASN A 313 -35.46 -6.09 -5.00
C ASN A 313 -34.64 -7.15 -4.23
N LYS A 314 -35.09 -8.42 -4.23
CA LYS A 314 -34.44 -9.54 -3.53
C LYS A 314 -33.06 -9.89 -4.10
N GLY A 315 -32.78 -9.55 -5.35
CA GLY A 315 -31.49 -9.77 -6.00
C GLY A 315 -30.51 -8.60 -5.84
N ARG A 316 -30.82 -7.60 -4.99
CA ARG A 316 -29.94 -6.45 -4.80
C ARG A 316 -28.66 -6.85 -4.06
N VAL A 317 -27.52 -6.51 -4.66
CA VAL A 317 -26.19 -6.68 -4.09
C VAL A 317 -25.56 -5.30 -3.93
N TYR A 318 -25.05 -5.01 -2.73
CA TYR A 318 -24.37 -3.77 -2.40
C TYR A 318 -22.86 -3.96 -2.54
N HIS A 319 -22.16 -2.99 -3.11
CA HIS A 319 -20.74 -3.06 -3.38
C HIS A 319 -19.97 -2.09 -2.50
N GLN A 320 -18.72 -2.43 -2.24
CA GLN A 320 -17.76 -1.57 -1.58
C GLN A 320 -17.61 -0.26 -2.37
N PRO A 321 -17.63 0.91 -1.71
CA PRO A 321 -17.34 2.17 -2.38
C PRO A 321 -15.86 2.22 -2.80
N PRO A 322 -15.52 2.96 -3.87
CA PRO A 322 -14.12 3.19 -4.23
C PRO A 322 -13.38 3.90 -3.09
N PHE A 323 -12.13 3.48 -2.85
CA PHE A 323 -11.22 4.05 -1.85
C PHE A 323 -10.65 5.41 -2.23
#